data_AF-A0A933J5P6-F1
#
_entry.id   AF-A0A933J5P6-F1
#
_cell.length_a   1.000
_cell.length_b   1.000
_cell.length_c   1.000
_cell.angle_alpha   90.00
_cell.angle_beta   90.00
_cell.angle_gamma   90.00
#
_symmetry.space_group_name_H-M   'P 1'
#
loop_
_entity.id
_entity.type
_entity.pdbx_description
1 polymer ?
#
loop_
_entity_poly.entity_id
_entity_poly.type
_entity_poly.pdbx_seq_one_letter_code
_entity_poly.pdbx_strand_id
1 'polypeptide(L)'
;MKLNLAAKFIGAFGVLVVLGVGYGLFALYQMSVLYSSTNYIATNVVPGSIIINSLDTEMEHYRQAQLKHVLTTSATDRAKIEADLADTEARFAQVLKNYEPIVTNRDERELMNKTEAQWQQYIRQSQSFLAASRAGDHAKAIAVLDGDARPTFDALDDTLVNWRTFNTDSRSKSLREAQESYTAMQMTMIGVIVMAVVVAVSVAFLLSRFVTQIVTQYVSFASRVAEGDLTTRLAPKSHDELGALGEHLNSMVQNLNRLSRQIRENTQNITAATAEILATVSEHTASANQQSAAVNQTTATVEEIRSAADQSARQAGD
;
A
#
# COMPACT_ATOMS: atom_id res chain seq x y z
N MET A 1 -4.42 16.82 22.02
CA MET A 1 -5.73 16.16 22.02
C MET A 1 -5.52 14.71 22.44
N LYS A 2 -6.16 14.23 23.52
CA LYS A 2 -5.96 12.85 24.01
C LYS A 2 -6.76 11.91 23.10
N LEU A 3 -6.10 10.88 22.53
CA LEU A 3 -6.72 9.92 21.62
C LEU A 3 -7.34 8.77 22.41
N ASN A 4 -8.61 8.50 22.15
CA ASN A 4 -9.29 7.34 22.69
C ASN A 4 -8.82 6.04 21.97
N LEU A 5 -9.11 4.88 22.53
CA LEU A 5 -8.64 3.58 22.04
C LEU A 5 -9.08 3.34 20.60
N ALA A 6 -10.34 3.65 20.28
CA ALA A 6 -10.86 3.56 18.92
C ALA A 6 -10.07 4.42 17.93
N ALA A 7 -9.75 5.68 18.29
CA ALA A 7 -8.95 6.55 17.42
C ALA A 7 -7.51 6.07 17.25
N LYS A 8 -6.92 5.37 18.24
CA LYS A 8 -5.61 4.73 18.09
C LYS A 8 -5.65 3.60 17.05
N PHE A 9 -6.68 2.75 17.10
CA PHE A 9 -6.89 1.69 16.10
C PHE A 9 -7.18 2.27 14.72
N ILE A 10 -8.09 3.24 14.61
CA ILE A 10 -8.40 3.93 13.35
C ILE A 10 -7.14 4.60 12.78
N GLY A 11 -6.32 5.23 13.63
CA GLY A 11 -5.05 5.80 13.22
C GLY A 11 -4.08 4.75 12.67
N ALA A 12 -3.93 3.61 13.36
CA ALA A 12 -3.09 2.52 12.89
C ALA A 12 -3.55 1.91 11.57
N PHE A 13 -4.84 1.58 11.44
CA PHE A 13 -5.40 1.09 10.17
C PHE A 13 -5.36 2.17 9.08
N GLY A 14 -5.59 3.43 9.44
CA GLY A 14 -5.50 4.56 8.54
C GLY A 14 -4.11 4.73 7.94
N VAL A 15 -3.06 4.58 8.76
CA VAL A 15 -1.66 4.58 8.27
C VAL A 15 -1.44 3.44 7.26
N LEU A 16 -1.95 2.24 7.52
CA LEU A 16 -1.84 1.12 6.58
C LEU A 16 -2.58 1.37 5.26
N VAL A 17 -3.78 1.94 5.33
CA VAL A 17 -4.57 2.31 4.14
C VAL A 17 -3.85 3.39 3.33
N VAL A 18 -3.34 4.43 3.98
CA VAL A 18 -2.58 5.51 3.32
C VAL A 18 -1.32 4.95 2.67
N LEU A 19 -0.60 4.05 3.34
CA LEU A 19 0.56 3.38 2.75
C LEU A 19 0.18 2.51 1.55
N GLY A 20 -0.91 1.76 1.63
CA GLY A 20 -1.41 0.93 0.53
C GLY A 20 -1.85 1.74 -0.68
N VAL A 21 -2.61 2.83 -0.45
CA VAL A 21 -3.04 3.76 -1.50
C VAL A 21 -1.83 4.49 -2.10
N GLY A 22 -0.92 4.99 -1.26
CA GLY A 22 0.31 5.64 -1.71
C GLY A 22 1.18 4.71 -2.55
N TYR A 23 1.33 3.46 -2.13
CA TYR A 23 2.00 2.42 -2.91
C TYR A 23 1.30 2.16 -4.26
N GLY A 24 -0.02 2.02 -4.26
CA GLY A 24 -0.79 1.82 -5.50
C GLY A 24 -0.63 2.99 -6.48
N LEU A 25 -0.73 4.23 -6.00
CA LEU A 25 -0.50 5.43 -6.82
C LEU A 25 0.93 5.51 -7.34
N PHE A 26 1.92 5.19 -6.51
CA PHE A 26 3.32 5.14 -6.91
C PHE A 26 3.59 4.07 -7.98
N ALA A 27 2.98 2.89 -7.84
CA ALA A 27 3.08 1.82 -8.84
C ALA A 27 2.46 2.23 -10.19
N LEU A 28 1.30 2.91 -10.17
CA LEU A 28 0.67 3.46 -11.37
C LEU A 28 1.56 4.52 -12.06
N TYR A 29 2.19 5.40 -11.27
CA TYR A 29 3.15 6.38 -11.79
C TYR A 29 4.34 5.69 -12.49
N GLN A 30 4.94 4.69 -11.85
CA GLN A 30 6.06 3.96 -12.46
C GLN A 30 5.66 3.20 -13.72
N MET A 31 4.45 2.64 -13.75
CA MET A 31 3.91 1.99 -14.94
C MET A 31 3.69 2.97 -16.09
N SER A 32 3.32 4.23 -15.80
CA SER A 32 3.24 5.29 -16.81
C SER A 32 4.62 5.64 -17.38
N VAL A 33 5.66 5.71 -16.55
CA VAL A 33 7.04 5.92 -16.99
C VAL A 33 7.50 4.78 -17.90
N LEU A 34 7.27 3.52 -17.50
CA LEU A 34 7.60 2.35 -18.30
C LEU A 34 6.85 2.33 -19.64
N TYR A 35 5.56 2.71 -19.64
CA TYR A 35 4.76 2.81 -20.86
C TYR A 35 5.34 3.88 -21.80
N SER A 36 5.71 5.05 -21.30
CA SER A 36 6.27 6.14 -22.12
C SER A 36 7.59 5.74 -22.80
N SER A 37 8.48 5.05 -22.07
CA SER A 37 9.74 4.52 -22.60
C SER A 37 9.49 3.43 -23.67
N THR A 38 8.59 2.50 -23.38
CA THR A 38 8.20 1.44 -24.33
C THR A 38 7.60 2.03 -25.61
N ASN A 39 6.72 3.02 -25.45
CA ASN A 39 6.07 3.68 -26.59
C ASN A 39 7.10 4.44 -27.44
N TYR A 40 8.03 5.17 -26.83
CA TYR A 40 9.12 5.83 -27.56
C TYR A 40 9.96 4.84 -28.39
N ILE A 41 10.30 3.68 -27.82
CA ILE A 41 11.01 2.64 -28.56
C ILE A 41 10.17 2.16 -29.76
N ALA A 42 8.88 1.92 -29.55
CA ALA A 42 7.97 1.43 -30.58
C ALA A 42 7.71 2.45 -31.70
N THR A 43 7.58 3.74 -31.39
CA THR A 43 7.15 4.78 -32.35
C THR A 43 8.30 5.53 -33.00
N ASN A 44 9.46 5.61 -32.36
CA ASN A 44 10.60 6.38 -32.88
C ASN A 44 11.76 5.46 -33.26
N VAL A 45 12.12 4.53 -32.38
CA VAL A 45 13.34 3.75 -32.53
C VAL A 45 13.18 2.60 -33.55
N VAL A 46 12.04 1.90 -33.54
CA VAL A 46 11.77 0.79 -34.48
C VAL A 46 11.55 1.25 -35.93
N PRO A 47 10.70 2.26 -36.22
CA PRO A 47 10.51 2.76 -37.58
C PRO A 47 11.80 3.37 -38.16
N GLY A 48 12.64 3.93 -37.28
CA GLY A 48 14.00 4.41 -37.56
C GLY A 48 14.78 3.53 -38.53
N SER A 49 14.97 2.25 -38.17
CA SER A 49 15.74 1.30 -38.98
C SER A 49 15.06 0.87 -40.26
N ILE A 50 13.73 0.77 -40.25
CA ILE A 50 12.98 0.33 -41.44
C ILE A 50 13.15 1.37 -42.54
N ILE A 51 13.04 2.65 -42.17
CA ILE A 51 13.11 3.75 -43.12
C ILE A 51 14.53 3.96 -43.66
N ILE A 52 15.57 3.87 -42.82
CA ILE A 52 16.97 3.93 -43.29
C ILE A 52 17.26 2.78 -44.27
N ASN A 53 16.77 1.57 -44.00
CA ASN A 53 16.91 0.45 -44.93
C ASN A 53 16.12 0.65 -46.23
N SER A 54 14.97 1.35 -46.19
CA SER A 54 14.26 1.72 -47.41
C SER A 54 15.05 2.72 -48.26
N LEU A 55 15.73 3.69 -47.66
CA LEU A 55 16.58 4.64 -48.41
C LEU A 55 17.73 3.92 -49.14
N ASP A 56 18.40 3.02 -48.43
CA ASP A 56 19.45 2.14 -48.98
C ASP A 56 18.91 1.30 -50.15
N THR A 57 17.73 0.70 -49.98
CA THR A 57 17.07 -0.08 -51.04
C THR A 57 16.72 0.75 -52.26
N GLU A 58 16.13 1.95 -52.08
CA GLU A 58 15.77 2.83 -53.22
C GLU A 58 17.03 3.37 -53.92
N MET A 59 18.09 3.71 -53.18
CA MET A 59 19.37 4.11 -53.75
C MET A 59 19.96 3.01 -54.64
N GLU A 60 19.99 1.77 -54.13
CA GLU A 60 20.51 0.61 -54.85
C GLU A 60 19.63 0.25 -56.06
N HIS A 61 18.29 0.29 -55.91
CA HIS A 61 17.36 0.09 -57.02
C HIS A 61 17.59 1.10 -58.15
N TYR A 62 17.85 2.37 -57.82
CA TYR A 62 18.13 3.39 -58.82
C TYR A 62 19.42 3.07 -59.59
N ARG A 63 20.52 2.75 -58.87
CA ARG A 63 21.79 2.38 -59.50
C ARG A 63 21.66 1.11 -60.36
N GLN A 64 20.92 0.12 -59.88
CA GLN A 64 20.63 -1.11 -60.62
C GLN A 64 19.81 -0.83 -61.88
N ALA A 65 18.80 0.04 -61.81
CA ALA A 65 18.00 0.46 -62.96
C ALA A 65 18.85 1.20 -64.00
N GLN A 66 19.80 2.04 -63.57
CA GLN A 66 20.77 2.64 -64.49
C GLN A 66 21.60 1.55 -65.20
N LEU A 67 22.20 0.62 -64.48
CA LEU A 67 22.98 -0.46 -65.08
C LEU A 67 22.13 -1.34 -66.01
N LYS A 68 20.89 -1.68 -65.62
CA LYS A 68 19.94 -2.43 -66.45
C LYS A 68 19.58 -1.69 -67.73
N HIS A 69 19.44 -0.36 -67.67
CA HIS A 69 19.16 0.47 -68.83
C HIS A 69 20.28 0.37 -69.87
N VAL A 70 21.55 0.34 -69.45
CA VAL A 70 22.71 0.13 -70.35
C VAL A 70 22.65 -1.22 -71.05
N LEU A 71 22.24 -2.28 -70.34
CA LEU A 71 22.22 -3.64 -70.87
C LEU A 71 21.00 -3.93 -71.76
N THR A 72 19.99 -3.05 -71.75
CA THR A 72 18.71 -3.27 -72.44
C THR A 72 18.73 -2.65 -73.83
N THR A 73 18.50 -3.46 -74.87
CA THR A 73 18.52 -3.00 -76.27
C THR A 73 17.14 -2.52 -76.76
N SER A 74 16.06 -3.16 -76.30
CA SER A 74 14.66 -2.83 -76.59
C SER A 74 14.31 -1.40 -76.15
N ALA A 75 13.81 -0.58 -77.08
CA ALA A 75 13.40 0.80 -76.79
C ALA A 75 12.19 0.85 -75.84
N THR A 76 11.23 -0.07 -76.01
CA THR A 76 10.05 -0.18 -75.14
C THR A 76 10.43 -0.53 -73.71
N ASP A 77 11.39 -1.44 -73.52
CA ASP A 77 11.81 -1.83 -72.16
C ASP A 77 12.74 -0.80 -71.52
N ARG A 78 13.55 -0.09 -72.31
CA ARG A 78 14.30 1.10 -71.83
C ARG A 78 13.36 2.18 -71.29
N ALA A 79 12.29 2.50 -72.01
CA ALA A 79 11.29 3.47 -71.54
C ALA A 79 10.64 3.06 -70.20
N LYS A 80 10.40 1.76 -69.97
CA LYS A 80 9.91 1.26 -68.66
C LYS A 80 10.94 1.45 -67.55
N ILE A 81 12.22 1.21 -67.82
CA ILE A 81 13.30 1.40 -66.86
C ILE A 81 13.48 2.90 -66.54
N GLU A 82 13.33 3.78 -67.52
CA GLU A 82 13.35 5.23 -67.31
C GLU A 82 12.20 5.70 -66.42
N ALA A 83 11.00 5.13 -66.58
CA ALA A 83 9.89 5.38 -65.68
C ALA A 83 10.21 4.88 -64.25
N ASP A 84 10.79 3.70 -64.10
CA ASP A 84 11.18 3.15 -62.79
C ASP A 84 12.29 3.98 -62.10
N LEU A 85 13.21 4.58 -62.87
CA LEU A 85 14.19 5.53 -62.34
C LEU A 85 13.51 6.76 -61.73
N ALA A 86 12.57 7.36 -62.47
CA ALA A 86 11.82 8.52 -61.98
C ALA A 86 10.96 8.16 -60.76
N ASP A 87 10.32 6.98 -60.78
CA ASP A 87 9.53 6.49 -59.66
C ASP A 87 10.40 6.22 -58.42
N THR A 88 11.60 5.65 -58.59
CA THR A 88 12.56 5.40 -57.50
C THR A 88 13.05 6.71 -56.88
N GLU A 89 13.35 7.72 -57.70
CA GLU A 89 13.71 9.05 -57.21
C GLU A 89 12.57 9.68 -56.38
N ALA A 90 11.33 9.56 -56.85
CA ALA A 90 10.15 10.02 -56.12
C ALA A 90 9.93 9.23 -54.82
N ARG A 91 10.11 7.91 -54.84
CA ARG A 91 10.01 7.06 -53.64
C ARG A 91 11.07 7.43 -52.60
N PHE A 92 12.32 7.65 -53.00
CA PHE A 92 13.39 8.08 -52.11
C PHE A 92 13.02 9.39 -51.39
N ALA A 93 12.55 10.39 -52.14
CA ALA A 93 12.09 11.66 -51.56
C ALA A 93 10.91 11.48 -50.60
N GLN A 94 9.96 10.60 -50.94
CA GLN A 94 8.82 10.29 -50.07
C GLN A 94 9.25 9.57 -48.78
N VAL A 95 10.24 8.68 -48.85
CA VAL A 95 10.79 7.98 -47.68
C VAL A 95 11.45 8.97 -46.72
N LEU A 96 12.25 9.92 -47.23
CA LEU A 96 12.82 11.01 -46.41
C LEU A 96 11.73 11.86 -45.74
N LYS A 97 10.70 12.25 -46.50
CA LYS A 97 9.58 13.05 -45.97
C LYS A 97 8.79 12.32 -44.87
N ASN A 98 8.62 11.01 -44.99
CA ASN A 98 7.97 10.19 -43.97
C ASN A 98 8.83 10.05 -42.71
N TYR A 99 10.15 10.20 -42.83
CA TYR A 99 11.09 10.13 -41.72
C TYR A 99 11.16 11.42 -40.92
N GLU A 100 11.04 12.58 -41.57
CA GLU A 100 11.23 13.89 -40.94
C GLU A 100 10.48 14.10 -39.60
N PRO A 101 9.21 13.66 -39.43
CA PRO A 101 8.48 13.85 -38.17
C PRO A 101 9.01 13.02 -36.99
N ILE A 102 9.73 11.93 -37.25
CA ILE A 102 10.24 11.04 -36.20
C ILE A 102 11.67 11.38 -35.75
N VAL A 103 12.35 12.30 -36.46
CA VAL A 103 13.71 12.77 -36.14
C VAL A 103 13.71 13.75 -34.97
N THR A 104 14.06 13.25 -33.79
CA THR A 104 14.11 14.03 -32.55
C THR A 104 15.52 14.47 -32.17
N ASN A 105 16.57 13.82 -32.70
CA ASN A 105 17.97 14.11 -32.37
C ASN A 105 18.65 14.99 -33.43
N ARG A 106 19.54 15.90 -32.99
CA ARG A 106 20.39 16.73 -33.84
C ARG A 106 21.31 15.89 -34.76
N ASP A 107 21.96 14.86 -34.23
CA ASP A 107 22.92 14.05 -35.00
C ASP A 107 22.20 13.29 -36.13
N GLU A 108 21.01 12.75 -35.82
CA GLU A 108 20.15 12.07 -36.79
C GLU A 108 19.64 13.01 -37.87
N ARG A 109 19.31 14.26 -37.50
CA ARG A 109 18.92 15.31 -38.44
C ARG A 109 20.07 15.71 -39.37
N GLU A 110 21.30 15.75 -38.87
CA GLU A 110 22.48 16.03 -39.68
C GLU A 110 22.72 14.93 -40.71
N LEU A 111 22.62 13.66 -40.30
CA LEU A 111 22.73 12.50 -41.19
C LEU A 111 21.63 12.50 -42.27
N MET A 112 20.38 12.82 -41.91
CA MET A 112 19.27 12.95 -42.85
C MET A 112 19.53 14.04 -43.90
N ASN A 113 19.90 15.24 -43.47
CA ASN A 113 20.19 16.36 -44.37
C ASN A 113 21.37 16.05 -45.30
N LYS A 114 22.40 15.38 -44.78
CA LYS A 114 23.56 14.96 -45.57
C LYS A 114 23.16 13.92 -46.63
N THR A 115 22.34 12.94 -46.26
CA THR A 115 21.78 11.93 -47.17
C THR A 115 20.99 12.58 -48.30
N GLU A 116 20.09 13.52 -47.98
CA GLU A 116 19.32 14.25 -48.98
C GLU A 116 20.22 15.05 -49.93
N ALA A 117 21.21 15.78 -49.41
CA ALA A 117 22.13 16.57 -50.20
C ALA A 117 22.99 15.70 -51.16
N GLN A 118 23.51 14.58 -50.66
CA GLN A 118 24.33 13.64 -51.43
C GLN A 118 23.48 12.93 -52.50
N TRP A 119 22.24 12.54 -52.19
CA TRP A 119 21.31 11.98 -53.17
C TRP A 119 21.05 12.95 -54.31
N GLN A 120 20.70 14.21 -54.00
CA GLN A 120 20.46 15.24 -55.00
C GLN A 120 21.72 15.55 -55.83
N GLN A 121 22.91 15.47 -55.23
CA GLN A 121 24.17 15.60 -55.95
C GLN A 121 24.42 14.43 -56.90
N TYR A 122 24.16 13.20 -56.45
CA TYR A 122 24.30 11.99 -57.26
C TYR A 122 23.38 12.02 -58.49
N ILE A 123 22.11 12.41 -58.31
CA ILE A 123 21.15 12.59 -59.43
C ILE A 123 21.69 13.59 -60.46
N ARG A 124 22.18 14.76 -60.00
CA ARG A 124 22.75 15.78 -60.90
C ARG A 124 23.99 15.28 -61.65
N GLN A 125 24.90 14.59 -60.97
CA GLN A 125 26.13 14.09 -61.60
C GLN A 125 25.87 12.94 -62.57
N SER A 126 24.83 12.14 -62.31
CA SER A 126 24.45 11.04 -63.20
C SER A 126 23.46 11.44 -64.31
N GLN A 127 23.02 12.70 -64.40
CA GLN A 127 21.99 13.12 -65.35
C GLN A 127 22.33 12.83 -66.83
N SER A 128 23.61 12.92 -67.22
CA SER A 128 24.06 12.68 -68.60
C SER A 128 24.06 11.19 -68.98
N PHE A 129 23.88 10.30 -68.00
CA PHE A 129 23.82 8.86 -68.18
C PHE A 129 22.75 8.45 -69.20
N LEU A 130 21.51 8.92 -69.03
CA LEU A 130 20.38 8.52 -69.88
C LEU A 130 20.61 8.91 -71.34
N ALA A 131 21.15 10.10 -71.59
CA ALA A 131 21.47 10.55 -72.95
C ALA A 131 22.50 9.63 -73.64
N ALA A 132 23.59 9.27 -72.94
CA ALA A 132 24.61 8.36 -73.46
C ALA A 132 24.05 6.94 -73.69
N SER A 133 23.27 6.43 -72.74
CA SER A 133 22.69 5.09 -72.84
C SER A 133 21.59 4.99 -73.91
N ARG A 134 20.79 6.03 -74.12
CA ARG A 134 19.81 6.09 -75.23
C ARG A 134 20.49 6.04 -76.59
N ALA A 135 21.63 6.72 -76.72
CA ALA A 135 22.45 6.74 -77.94
C ALA A 135 23.21 5.43 -78.21
N GLY A 136 23.15 4.45 -77.31
CA GLY A 136 23.89 3.18 -77.44
C GLY A 136 25.38 3.29 -77.11
N ASP A 137 25.84 4.43 -76.58
CA ASP A 137 27.22 4.63 -76.15
C ASP A 137 27.40 4.09 -74.73
N HIS A 138 27.50 2.76 -74.62
CA HIS A 138 27.62 2.05 -73.34
C HIS A 138 28.88 2.47 -72.56
N ALA A 139 30.00 2.70 -73.26
CA ALA A 139 31.26 3.10 -72.65
C ALA A 139 31.12 4.46 -71.97
N LYS A 140 30.51 5.44 -72.65
CA LYS A 140 30.25 6.76 -72.06
C LYS A 140 29.22 6.71 -70.94
N ALA A 141 28.17 5.90 -71.07
CA ALA A 141 27.16 5.73 -70.03
C ALA A 141 27.78 5.19 -68.73
N ILE A 142 28.61 4.14 -68.83
CA ILE A 142 29.34 3.59 -67.67
C ILE A 142 30.37 4.59 -67.13
N ALA A 143 31.08 5.32 -67.99
CA ALA A 143 32.05 6.33 -67.55
C ALA A 143 31.41 7.47 -66.73
N VAL A 144 30.16 7.85 -67.01
CA VAL A 144 29.40 8.80 -66.17
C VAL A 144 29.18 8.23 -64.78
N LEU A 145 28.80 6.95 -64.71
CA LEU A 145 28.47 6.27 -63.46
C LEU A 145 29.70 5.96 -62.60
N ASP A 146 30.82 5.56 -63.22
CA ASP A 146 32.07 5.16 -62.55
C ASP A 146 33.08 6.31 -62.41
N GLY A 147 32.88 7.42 -63.12
CA GLY A 147 33.64 8.66 -63.01
C GLY A 147 33.01 9.60 -61.96
N ASP A 148 32.55 10.77 -62.40
CA ASP A 148 32.15 11.87 -61.51
C ASP A 148 31.04 11.52 -60.52
N ALA A 149 30.15 10.58 -60.86
CA ALA A 149 29.05 10.18 -59.97
C ALA A 149 29.45 9.14 -58.91
N ARG A 150 30.55 8.39 -59.13
CA ARG A 150 30.94 7.27 -58.25
C ARG A 150 31.31 7.71 -56.83
N PRO A 151 32.18 8.73 -56.63
CA PRO A 151 32.53 9.17 -55.27
C PRO A 151 31.33 9.64 -54.45
N THR A 152 30.33 10.26 -55.08
CA THR A 152 29.11 10.72 -54.40
C THR A 152 28.20 9.56 -54.03
N PHE A 153 28.12 8.52 -54.89
CA PHE A 153 27.40 7.29 -54.56
C PHE A 153 28.03 6.58 -53.37
N ASP A 154 29.35 6.37 -53.39
CA ASP A 154 30.07 5.72 -52.29
C ASP A 154 29.94 6.54 -50.99
N ALA A 155 30.01 7.88 -51.06
CA ALA A 155 29.83 8.74 -49.90
C ALA A 155 28.39 8.76 -49.35
N LEU A 156 27.39 8.51 -50.21
CA LEU A 156 25.99 8.36 -49.82
C LEU A 156 25.78 7.02 -49.11
N ASP A 157 26.31 5.92 -49.66
CA ASP A 157 26.32 4.60 -49.04
C ASP A 157 26.97 4.64 -47.65
N ASP A 158 28.16 5.22 -47.54
CA ASP A 158 28.87 5.41 -46.27
C ASP A 158 28.00 6.20 -45.26
N THR A 159 27.25 7.20 -45.72
CA THR A 159 26.40 8.01 -44.85
C THR A 159 25.19 7.22 -44.37
N LEU A 160 24.57 6.40 -45.23
CA LEU A 160 23.48 5.50 -44.86
C LEU A 160 23.94 4.40 -43.89
N VAL A 161 25.14 3.84 -44.08
CA VAL A 161 25.75 2.88 -43.16
C VAL A 161 26.02 3.51 -41.79
N ASN A 162 26.60 4.72 -41.77
CA ASN A 162 26.83 5.46 -40.53
C ASN A 162 25.51 5.78 -39.82
N TRP A 163 24.47 6.14 -40.56
CA TRP A 163 23.15 6.40 -40.01
C TRP A 163 22.49 5.15 -39.42
N ARG A 164 22.58 4.00 -40.12
CA ARG A 164 22.10 2.71 -39.62
C ARG A 164 22.82 2.29 -38.34
N THR A 165 24.14 2.51 -38.27
CA THR A 165 24.96 2.23 -37.08
C THR A 165 24.56 3.12 -35.92
N PHE A 166 24.46 4.43 -36.16
CA PHE A 166 24.00 5.40 -35.17
C PHE A 166 22.61 5.04 -34.62
N ASN A 167 21.67 4.66 -35.50
CA ASN A 167 20.34 4.25 -35.08
C ASN A 167 20.41 2.99 -34.22
N THR A 168 21.18 1.97 -34.63
CA THR A 168 21.39 0.70 -33.89
C THR A 168 21.99 0.93 -32.50
N ASP A 169 23.03 1.77 -32.41
CA ASP A 169 23.67 2.13 -31.15
C ASP A 169 22.70 2.88 -30.22
N SER A 170 21.92 3.80 -30.77
CA SER A 170 20.88 4.54 -30.06
C SER A 170 19.80 3.60 -29.50
N ARG A 171 19.40 2.53 -30.22
CA ARG A 171 18.48 1.51 -29.68
C ARG A 171 19.12 0.74 -28.53
N SER A 172 20.37 0.32 -28.71
CA SER A 172 21.09 -0.44 -27.67
C SER A 172 21.22 0.38 -26.39
N LYS A 173 21.48 1.68 -26.51
CA LYS A 173 21.54 2.63 -25.39
C LYS A 173 20.17 2.81 -24.75
N SER A 174 19.13 3.06 -25.55
CA SER A 174 17.76 3.20 -25.05
C SER A 174 17.28 1.94 -24.32
N LEU A 175 17.65 0.75 -24.79
CA LEU A 175 17.32 -0.52 -24.15
C LEU A 175 18.07 -0.69 -22.81
N ARG A 176 19.36 -0.33 -22.75
CA ARG A 176 20.12 -0.34 -21.49
C ARG A 176 19.54 0.62 -20.48
N GLU A 177 19.23 1.86 -20.88
CA GLU A 177 18.59 2.86 -20.02
C GLU A 177 17.21 2.39 -19.53
N ALA A 178 16.41 1.76 -20.39
CA ALA A 178 15.13 1.16 -20.00
C ALA A 178 15.32 0.01 -18.99
N GLN A 179 16.35 -0.82 -19.14
CA GLN A 179 16.65 -1.92 -18.22
C GLN A 179 17.19 -1.42 -16.87
N GLU A 180 18.04 -0.40 -16.87
CA GLU A 180 18.51 0.26 -15.65
C GLU A 180 17.36 0.93 -14.91
N SER A 181 16.50 1.65 -15.65
CA SER A 181 15.27 2.24 -15.10
C SER A 181 14.36 1.17 -14.50
N TYR A 182 14.12 0.06 -15.21
CA TYR A 182 13.33 -1.07 -14.70
C TYR A 182 13.91 -1.65 -13.41
N THR A 183 15.22 -1.87 -13.34
CA THR A 183 15.88 -2.41 -12.15
C THR A 183 15.78 -1.43 -10.98
N ALA A 184 15.98 -0.13 -11.22
CA ALA A 184 15.82 0.92 -10.21
C ALA A 184 14.36 1.02 -9.72
N MET A 185 13.38 0.88 -10.63
CA MET A 185 11.96 0.80 -10.28
C MET A 185 11.69 -0.39 -9.36
N GLN A 186 12.20 -1.57 -9.70
CA GLN A 186 12.04 -2.78 -8.88
C GLN A 186 12.65 -2.62 -7.49
N MET A 187 13.89 -2.12 -7.40
CA MET A 187 14.55 -1.89 -6.10
C MET A 187 13.80 -0.89 -5.24
N THR A 188 13.31 0.20 -5.83
CA THR A 188 12.50 1.20 -5.13
C THR A 188 11.18 0.58 -4.65
N MET A 189 10.52 -0.21 -5.48
CA MET A 189 9.26 -0.88 -5.15
C MET A 189 9.44 -1.89 -4.00
N ILE A 190 10.49 -2.71 -4.06
CA ILE A 190 10.85 -3.62 -2.96
C ILE A 190 11.15 -2.82 -1.69
N GLY A 191 11.91 -1.73 -1.78
CA GLY A 191 12.20 -0.85 -0.64
C GLY A 191 10.95 -0.30 0.03
N VAL A 192 9.98 0.18 -0.75
CA VAL A 192 8.69 0.70 -0.25
C VAL A 192 7.85 -0.42 0.38
N ILE A 193 7.81 -1.61 -0.24
CA ILE A 193 7.10 -2.78 0.33
C ILE A 193 7.70 -3.16 1.69
N VAL A 194 9.03 -3.30 1.76
CA VAL A 194 9.73 -3.65 2.99
C VAL A 194 9.47 -2.59 4.07
N MET A 195 9.56 -1.30 3.73
CA MET A 195 9.25 -0.22 4.64
C MET A 195 7.81 -0.29 5.15
N ALA A 196 6.83 -0.49 4.26
CA ALA A 196 5.42 -0.60 4.62
C ALA A 196 5.16 -1.80 5.55
N VAL A 197 5.79 -2.95 5.28
CA VAL A 197 5.71 -4.13 6.15
C VAL A 197 6.33 -3.86 7.52
N VAL A 198 7.52 -3.24 7.57
CA VAL A 198 8.18 -2.89 8.84
C VAL A 198 7.31 -1.95 9.67
N VAL A 199 6.71 -0.93 9.05
CA VAL A 199 5.78 -0.01 9.73
C VAL A 199 4.54 -0.76 10.21
N ALA A 200 3.95 -1.63 9.38
CA ALA A 200 2.78 -2.41 9.74
C ALA A 200 3.03 -3.33 10.94
N VAL A 201 4.13 -4.10 10.89
CA VAL A 201 4.53 -4.99 11.97
C VAL A 201 4.85 -4.21 13.24
N SER A 202 5.53 -3.07 13.14
CA SER A 202 5.88 -2.23 14.29
C SER A 202 4.64 -1.68 14.97
N VAL A 203 3.69 -1.13 14.20
CA VAL A 203 2.42 -0.61 14.72
C VAL A 203 1.59 -1.71 15.36
N ALA A 204 1.47 -2.87 14.69
CA ALA A 204 0.74 -4.03 15.22
C ALA A 204 1.37 -4.54 16.53
N PHE A 205 2.70 -4.65 16.59
CA PHE A 205 3.43 -5.09 17.78
C PHE A 205 3.26 -4.10 18.95
N LEU A 206 3.40 -2.79 18.71
CA LEU A 206 3.26 -1.76 19.74
C LEU A 206 1.84 -1.72 20.31
N LEU A 207 0.81 -1.76 19.45
CA LEU A 207 -0.58 -1.79 19.90
C LEU A 207 -0.91 -3.08 20.65
N SER A 208 -0.50 -4.24 20.11
CA SER A 208 -0.72 -5.53 20.76
C SER A 208 -0.06 -5.58 22.14
N ARG A 209 1.20 -5.14 22.25
CA ARG A 209 1.91 -5.06 23.54
C ARG A 209 1.21 -4.12 24.52
N PHE A 210 0.80 -2.93 24.07
CA PHE A 210 0.13 -1.94 24.91
C PHE A 210 -1.20 -2.47 25.47
N VAL A 211 -2.07 -3.01 24.61
CA VAL A 211 -3.38 -3.53 25.03
C VAL A 211 -3.23 -4.75 25.92
N THR A 212 -2.40 -5.72 25.52
CA THR A 212 -2.20 -6.97 26.27
C THR A 212 -1.69 -6.68 27.68
N GLN A 213 -0.71 -5.79 27.85
CA GLN A 213 -0.18 -5.45 29.17
C GLN A 213 -1.24 -4.87 30.11
N ILE A 214 -2.08 -3.95 29.63
CA ILE A 214 -3.13 -3.34 30.46
C ILE A 214 -4.21 -4.37 30.80
N VAL A 215 -4.65 -5.16 29.82
CA VAL A 215 -5.68 -6.19 30.02
C VAL A 215 -5.21 -7.24 31.02
N THR A 216 -3.97 -7.72 30.91
CA THR A 216 -3.40 -8.68 31.88
C THR A 216 -3.36 -8.11 33.30
N GLN A 217 -3.03 -6.82 33.47
CA GLN A 217 -3.08 -6.17 34.79
C GLN A 217 -4.51 -6.15 35.35
N TYR A 218 -5.50 -5.86 34.52
CA TYR A 218 -6.89 -5.79 34.96
C TYR A 218 -7.46 -7.17 35.28
N VAL A 219 -7.09 -8.20 34.52
CA VAL A 219 -7.42 -9.59 34.81
C VAL A 219 -6.84 -10.00 36.16
N SER A 220 -5.55 -9.74 36.42
CA SER A 220 -4.91 -10.06 37.70
C SER A 220 -5.55 -9.32 38.87
N PHE A 221 -5.89 -8.05 38.68
CA PHE A 221 -6.64 -7.27 39.67
C PHE A 221 -8.00 -7.89 39.98
N ALA A 222 -8.78 -8.24 38.95
CA ALA A 222 -10.09 -8.85 39.12
C ALA A 222 -10.00 -10.21 39.83
N SER A 223 -8.97 -11.02 39.53
CA SER A 223 -8.72 -12.28 40.23
C SER A 223 -8.49 -12.08 41.72
N ARG A 224 -7.65 -11.12 42.13
CA ARG A 224 -7.43 -10.80 43.56
C ARG A 224 -8.69 -10.35 44.27
N VAL A 225 -9.51 -9.53 43.60
CA VAL A 225 -10.80 -9.09 44.14
C VAL A 225 -11.76 -10.27 44.31
N ALA A 226 -11.78 -11.20 43.35
CA ALA A 226 -12.59 -12.42 43.43
C ALA A 226 -12.15 -13.35 44.58
N GLU A 227 -10.86 -13.34 44.93
CA GLU A 227 -10.31 -14.03 46.11
C GLU A 227 -10.62 -13.31 47.44
N GLY A 228 -11.28 -12.14 47.40
CA GLY A 228 -11.71 -11.38 48.58
C GLY A 228 -10.73 -10.29 49.03
N ASP A 229 -9.63 -10.06 48.31
CA ASP A 229 -8.73 -8.94 48.59
C ASP A 229 -9.32 -7.62 48.08
N LEU A 230 -10.00 -6.89 48.96
CA LEU A 230 -10.59 -5.58 48.67
C LEU A 230 -9.62 -4.40 48.96
N THR A 231 -8.36 -4.68 49.25
CA THR A 231 -7.32 -3.66 49.52
C THR A 231 -6.56 -3.26 48.26
N THR A 232 -6.52 -4.14 47.24
CA THR A 232 -5.86 -3.88 45.97
C THR A 232 -6.45 -2.70 45.20
N ARG A 233 -5.61 -1.95 44.48
CA ARG A 233 -6.01 -0.78 43.66
C ARG A 233 -5.24 -0.77 42.34
N LEU A 234 -5.94 -0.43 41.26
CA LEU A 234 -5.31 -0.10 39.98
C LEU A 234 -4.80 1.34 40.00
N ALA A 235 -3.73 1.60 39.26
CA ALA A 235 -3.25 2.95 38.94
C ALA A 235 -3.33 3.18 37.43
N PRO A 236 -4.52 3.49 36.87
CA PRO A 236 -4.70 3.64 35.43
C PRO A 236 -3.82 4.80 34.93
N LYS A 237 -2.89 4.48 34.03
CA LYS A 237 -2.02 5.50 33.38
C LYS A 237 -2.59 5.97 32.05
N SER A 238 -3.49 5.18 31.46
CA SER A 238 -4.15 5.52 30.21
C SER A 238 -5.28 6.50 30.48
N HIS A 239 -5.54 7.38 29.51
CA HIS A 239 -6.63 8.35 29.56
C HIS A 239 -7.72 8.04 28.52
N ASP A 240 -7.75 6.81 28.03
CA ASP A 240 -8.74 6.29 27.09
C ASP A 240 -9.74 5.38 27.83
N GLU A 241 -10.55 4.65 27.06
CA GLU A 241 -11.56 3.72 27.57
C GLU A 241 -10.97 2.66 28.52
N LEU A 242 -9.71 2.25 28.32
CA LEU A 242 -9.04 1.34 29.27
C LEU A 242 -8.73 2.05 30.58
N GLY A 243 -8.29 3.31 30.52
CA GLY A 243 -8.11 4.15 31.71
C GLY A 243 -9.39 4.27 32.54
N ALA A 244 -10.49 4.64 31.88
CA ALA A 244 -11.81 4.74 32.51
C ALA A 244 -12.28 3.40 33.10
N LEU A 245 -12.06 2.28 32.40
CA LEU A 245 -12.35 0.94 32.94
C LEU A 245 -11.58 0.66 34.24
N GLY A 246 -10.30 1.04 34.31
CA GLY A 246 -9.50 0.90 35.52
C GLY A 246 -10.02 1.76 36.69
N GLU A 247 -10.50 2.96 36.42
CA GLU A 247 -11.16 3.82 37.43
C GLU A 247 -12.48 3.19 37.93
N HIS A 248 -13.31 2.68 37.03
CA HIS A 248 -14.56 2.00 37.40
C HIS A 248 -14.32 0.73 38.22
N LEU A 249 -13.30 -0.06 37.89
CA LEU A 249 -12.88 -1.23 38.68
C LEU A 249 -12.45 -0.84 40.11
N ASN A 250 -11.75 0.28 40.28
CA ASN A 250 -11.42 0.81 41.60
C ASN A 250 -12.68 1.22 42.39
N SER A 251 -13.64 1.91 41.75
CA SER A 251 -14.92 2.27 42.38
C SER A 251 -15.73 1.04 42.80
N MET A 252 -15.71 -0.03 42.00
CA MET A 252 -16.36 -1.31 42.35
C MET A 252 -15.78 -1.88 43.65
N VAL A 253 -14.44 -1.95 43.78
CA VAL A 253 -13.80 -2.46 45.00
C VAL A 253 -14.07 -1.58 46.21
N GLN A 254 -14.11 -0.25 46.06
CA GLN A 254 -14.51 0.65 47.15
C GLN A 254 -15.93 0.36 47.64
N ASN A 255 -16.87 0.13 46.72
CA ASN A 255 -18.25 -0.21 47.06
C ASN A 255 -18.36 -1.58 47.75
N LEU A 256 -17.64 -2.59 47.26
CA LEU A 256 -17.57 -3.90 47.90
C LEU A 256 -17.00 -3.81 49.33
N ASN A 257 -15.96 -3.00 49.53
CA ASN A 257 -15.35 -2.81 50.85
C ASN A 257 -16.32 -2.09 51.82
N ARG A 258 -17.02 -1.06 51.34
CA ARG A 258 -18.08 -0.38 52.11
C ARG A 258 -19.20 -1.33 52.50
N LEU A 259 -19.67 -2.17 51.57
CA LEU A 259 -20.68 -3.19 51.85
C LEU A 259 -20.21 -4.19 52.91
N SER A 260 -18.98 -4.70 52.79
CA SER A 260 -18.39 -5.63 53.77
C SER A 260 -18.30 -5.02 55.17
N ARG A 261 -17.89 -3.75 55.26
CA ARG A 261 -17.85 -3.02 56.53
C ARG A 261 -19.24 -2.83 57.13
N GLN A 262 -20.23 -2.44 56.32
CA GLN A 262 -21.62 -2.29 56.77
C GLN A 262 -22.21 -3.62 57.27
N ILE A 263 -21.90 -4.74 56.60
CA ILE A 263 -22.30 -6.07 57.08
C ILE A 263 -21.68 -6.37 58.44
N ARG A 264 -20.37 -6.10 58.63
CA ARG A 264 -19.69 -6.31 59.93
C ARG A 264 -20.29 -5.46 61.05
N GLU A 265 -20.55 -4.17 60.80
CA GLU A 265 -21.19 -3.25 61.75
C GLU A 265 -22.60 -3.76 62.12
N ASN A 266 -23.40 -4.18 61.13
CA ASN A 266 -24.72 -4.77 61.38
C ASN A 266 -24.65 -6.06 62.18
N THR A 267 -23.69 -6.95 61.90
CA THR A 267 -23.49 -8.18 62.68
C THR A 267 -23.12 -7.86 64.13
N GLN A 268 -22.26 -6.87 64.38
CA GLN A 268 -21.90 -6.43 65.74
C GLN A 268 -23.13 -5.90 66.50
N ASN A 269 -23.95 -5.08 65.84
CA ASN A 269 -25.20 -4.59 66.43
C ASN A 269 -26.17 -5.74 66.76
N ILE A 270 -26.30 -6.72 65.85
CA ILE A 270 -27.11 -7.93 66.10
C ILE A 270 -26.55 -8.73 67.28
N THR A 271 -25.23 -8.92 67.37
CA THR A 271 -24.61 -9.63 68.49
C THR A 271 -24.86 -8.91 69.82
N ALA A 272 -24.71 -7.58 69.86
CA ALA A 272 -24.99 -6.78 71.05
C ALA A 272 -26.47 -6.86 71.47
N ALA A 273 -27.40 -6.69 70.52
CA ALA A 273 -28.83 -6.84 70.78
C ALA A 273 -29.19 -8.25 71.27
N THR A 274 -28.54 -9.28 70.72
CA THR A 274 -28.75 -10.67 71.17
C THR A 274 -28.27 -10.87 72.61
N ALA A 275 -27.16 -10.25 73.00
CA ALA A 275 -26.65 -10.30 74.38
C ALA A 275 -27.59 -9.58 75.37
N GLU A 276 -28.15 -8.44 74.99
CA GLU A 276 -29.16 -7.71 75.78
C GLU A 276 -30.46 -8.50 75.94
N ILE A 277 -30.94 -9.14 74.85
CA ILE A 277 -32.07 -10.06 74.90
C ILE A 277 -31.78 -11.21 75.88
N LEU A 278 -30.59 -11.81 75.81
CA LEU A 278 -30.22 -12.91 76.70
C LEU A 278 -30.25 -12.47 78.19
N ALA A 279 -29.71 -11.29 78.49
CA ALA A 279 -29.74 -10.71 79.83
C ALA A 279 -31.18 -10.47 80.31
N THR A 280 -32.02 -9.90 79.45
CA THR A 280 -33.45 -9.67 79.73
C THR A 280 -34.19 -10.99 79.98
N VAL A 281 -33.91 -12.03 79.19
CA VAL A 281 -34.48 -13.37 79.40
C VAL A 281 -34.04 -13.96 80.74
N SER A 282 -32.78 -13.78 81.14
CA SER A 282 -32.31 -14.21 82.47
C SER A 282 -33.03 -13.48 83.61
N GLU A 283 -33.17 -12.16 83.52
CA GLU A 283 -33.89 -11.36 84.52
C GLU A 283 -35.38 -11.73 84.60
N HIS A 284 -36.03 -11.95 83.45
CA HIS A 284 -37.42 -12.40 83.39
C HIS A 284 -37.58 -13.79 84.00
N THR A 285 -36.64 -14.70 83.76
CA THR A 285 -36.63 -16.04 84.39
C THR A 285 -36.50 -15.94 85.91
N ALA A 286 -35.63 -15.06 86.41
CA ALA A 286 -35.48 -14.82 87.84
C ALA A 286 -36.76 -14.22 88.46
N SER A 287 -37.37 -13.24 87.79
CA SER A 287 -38.63 -12.61 88.21
C SER A 287 -39.78 -13.61 88.20
N ALA A 288 -39.88 -14.47 87.18
CA ALA A 288 -40.87 -15.54 87.11
C ALA A 288 -40.70 -16.55 88.26
N ASN A 289 -39.45 -16.88 88.64
CA ASN A 289 -39.19 -17.73 89.81
C ASN A 289 -39.63 -17.06 91.12
N GLN A 290 -39.35 -15.76 91.31
CA GLN A 290 -39.85 -15.01 92.46
C GLN A 290 -41.37 -14.95 92.50
N GLN A 291 -42.02 -14.71 91.35
CA GLN A 291 -43.47 -14.66 91.26
C GLN A 291 -44.10 -16.03 91.55
N SER A 292 -43.50 -17.11 91.04
CA SER A 292 -43.90 -18.48 91.38
C SER A 292 -43.80 -18.74 92.88
N ALA A 293 -42.71 -18.32 93.53
CA ALA A 293 -42.56 -18.41 94.98
C ALA A 293 -43.62 -17.59 95.73
N ALA A 294 -43.91 -16.36 95.29
CA ALA A 294 -44.95 -15.51 95.87
C ALA A 294 -46.36 -16.12 95.69
N VAL A 295 -46.64 -16.75 94.55
CA VAL A 295 -47.90 -17.48 94.31
C VAL A 295 -47.99 -18.69 95.24
N ASN A 296 -46.90 -19.44 95.44
CA ASN A 296 -46.88 -20.54 96.40
C ASN A 296 -47.14 -20.05 97.82
N GLN A 297 -46.54 -18.92 98.23
CA GLN A 297 -46.78 -18.31 99.53
C GLN A 297 -48.21 -17.76 99.66
N THR A 298 -48.77 -17.17 98.60
CA THR A 298 -50.16 -16.72 98.54
C THR A 298 -51.11 -17.90 98.67
N THR A 299 -50.79 -19.02 98.01
CA THR A 299 -51.56 -20.26 98.12
C THR A 299 -51.51 -20.82 99.54
N ALA A 300 -50.32 -20.82 100.17
CA ALA A 300 -50.17 -21.24 101.56
C ALA A 300 -50.92 -20.33 102.54
N THR A 301 -50.87 -19.01 102.36
CA THR A 301 -51.63 -18.05 103.18
C THR A 301 -53.14 -18.15 102.93
N VAL A 302 -53.58 -18.41 101.70
CA VAL A 302 -55.00 -18.72 101.41
C VAL A 302 -55.42 -20.00 102.13
N GLU A 303 -54.56 -21.03 102.17
CA GLU A 303 -54.83 -22.26 102.92
C GLU A 303 -54.87 -22.03 104.44
N GLU A 304 -53.95 -21.21 104.97
CA GLU A 304 -53.98 -20.78 106.37
C GLU A 304 -55.24 -19.95 106.71
N ILE A 305 -55.63 -18.99 105.86
CA ILE A 305 -56.85 -18.20 106.01
C ILE A 305 -58.07 -19.11 105.96
N ARG A 306 -58.10 -20.07 105.04
CA ARG A 306 -59.18 -21.06 104.94
C ARG A 306 -59.27 -21.91 106.21
N SER A 307 -58.13 -22.40 106.71
CA SER A 307 -58.04 -23.13 107.97
C SER A 307 -58.51 -22.28 109.17
N ALA A 308 -58.09 -21.02 109.25
CA ALA A 308 -58.51 -20.08 110.30
C ALA A 308 -60.00 -19.72 110.20
N ALA A 309 -60.55 -19.60 108.99
CA ALA A 309 -61.97 -19.39 108.74
C ALA A 309 -62.79 -20.62 109.14
N ASP A 310 -62.33 -21.84 108.81
CA ASP A 310 -62.92 -23.09 109.27
C ASP A 310 -62.86 -23.21 110.81
N GLN A 311 -61.76 -22.80 111.42
CA GLN A 311 -61.59 -22.79 112.89
C GLN A 311 -62.53 -21.77 113.55
N SER A 312 -62.67 -20.57 112.97
CA SER A 312 -63.60 -19.54 113.44
C SER A 312 -65.06 -19.95 113.26
N ALA A 313 -65.39 -20.62 112.14
CA ALA A 313 -66.72 -21.17 111.88
C ALA A 313 -67.08 -22.28 112.88
N ARG A 314 -66.10 -23.10 113.30
CA ARG A 314 -66.29 -24.07 114.39
C ARG A 314 -66.49 -23.39 115.75
N GLN A 315 -65.73 -22.34 116.06
CA GLN A 315 -65.90 -21.57 117.31
C GLN A 315 -67.21 -20.76 117.38
N ALA A 316 -67.77 -20.36 116.24
CA ALA A 316 -69.08 -19.68 116.19
C ALA A 316 -70.28 -20.65 116.21
N GLY A 317 -70.03 -21.96 116.09
CA GLY A 317 -71.04 -23.03 116.09
C GLY A 317 -71.19 -23.78 117.42
N ASP A 318 -70.34 -23.52 118.41
CA ASP A 318 -70.39 -24.03 119.79
C ASP A 318 -70.86 -22.93 120.77
#